data_AF-A0A971FG51-F1
#
_entry.id   AF-A0A971FG51-F1
#
_cell.length_a   1.000
_cell.length_b   1.000
_cell.length_c   1.000
_cell.angle_alpha   90.00
_cell.angle_beta   90.00
_cell.angle_gamma   90.00
#
_symmetry.space_group_name_H-M   'P 1'
#
loop_
_entity.id
_entity.type
_entity.pdbx_description
1 polymer ?
#
loop_
_entity_poly.entity_id
_entity_poly.type
_entity_poly.pdbx_seq_one_letter_code
_entity_poly.pdbx_strand_id
1 'polypeptide(L)'
;MMHLIAYAAAYLSLAPCVLLLAGAARKTSDYASRINRLQLEGAVIVTLVMSFTLFFLHRVLAIEQVGKTSFAYWYERGEYGLFAVGIILFALGFFLERRPRPGLERWPLKARLLSGGWMGGWLLFAAFASGRQYAWDMAVWSPTRTAAAWSILFFAIIYCHRAFARPGESRHAEGDLIGIEE
;
A
#
# COMPACT_ATOMS: atom_id res chain seq x y z
N MET A 1 5.74 20.37 22.21
CA MET A 1 4.78 20.58 21.11
C MET A 1 5.19 19.82 19.83
N MET A 2 6.44 19.94 19.38
CA MET A 2 6.94 19.28 18.15
C MET A 2 6.82 17.75 18.14
N HIS A 3 7.09 17.08 19.28
CA HIS A 3 6.91 15.63 19.40
C HIS A 3 5.45 15.19 19.24
N LEU A 4 4.50 15.91 19.85
CA LEU A 4 3.08 15.56 19.79
C LEU A 4 2.52 15.65 18.36
N ILE A 5 2.97 16.65 17.59
CA ILE A 5 2.64 16.80 16.17
C ILE A 5 3.22 15.63 15.35
N ALA A 6 4.47 15.23 15.62
CA ALA A 6 5.10 14.10 14.93
C ALA A 6 4.38 12.76 15.22
N TYR A 7 4.00 12.51 16.48
CA TYR A 7 3.20 11.34 16.85
C TYR A 7 1.84 11.34 16.15
N ALA A 8 1.13 12.47 16.17
CA ALA A 8 -0.16 12.60 15.51
C ALA A 8 -0.06 12.37 13.98
N ALA A 9 0.94 12.97 13.32
CA ALA A 9 1.16 12.83 11.89
C ALA A 9 1.43 11.38 11.45
N ALA A 10 2.05 10.59 12.32
CA ALA A 10 2.38 9.21 12.02
C ALA A 10 1.30 8.21 12.44
N TYR A 11 0.47 8.50 13.44
CA TYR A 11 -0.78 7.75 13.58
C TYR A 11 -1.74 8.05 12.42
N LEU A 12 -1.76 9.29 11.93
CA LEU A 12 -2.52 9.65 10.73
C LEU A 12 -1.99 8.96 9.46
N SER A 13 -0.72 8.54 9.41
CA SER A 13 -0.20 7.79 8.25
C SER A 13 -0.77 6.37 8.14
N LEU A 14 -1.55 5.91 9.13
CA LEU A 14 -2.36 4.70 9.03
C LEU A 14 -3.60 4.90 8.15
N ALA A 15 -4.15 6.13 8.10
CA ALA A 15 -5.34 6.48 7.33
C ALA A 15 -5.29 6.03 5.86
N PRO A 16 -4.22 6.32 5.07
CA PRO A 16 -4.16 5.86 3.69
C PRO A 16 -4.17 4.32 3.56
N CYS A 17 -3.53 3.61 4.48
CA CYS A 17 -3.48 2.14 4.48
C CYS A 17 -4.89 1.57 4.72
N VAL A 18 -5.60 2.10 5.73
CA VAL A 18 -6.97 1.71 6.05
C VAL A 18 -7.93 2.02 4.91
N LEU A 19 -7.76 3.16 4.21
CA LEU A 19 -8.58 3.50 3.05
C LEU A 19 -8.38 2.52 1.88
N LEU A 20 -7.14 2.11 1.61
CA LEU A 20 -6.87 1.08 0.61
C LEU A 20 -7.51 -0.25 0.99
N LEU A 21 -7.36 -0.66 2.27
CA LEU A 21 -7.94 -1.88 2.79
C LEU A 21 -9.47 -1.88 2.72
N ALA A 22 -10.11 -0.79 3.13
CA ALA A 22 -11.57 -0.64 3.08
C ALA A 22 -12.09 -0.71 1.65
N GLY A 23 -11.42 -0.03 0.70
CA GLY A 23 -11.79 -0.10 -0.72
C GLY A 23 -11.63 -1.51 -1.30
N ALA A 24 -10.51 -2.18 -1.01
CA ALA A 24 -10.24 -3.53 -1.51
C ALA A 24 -11.17 -4.58 -0.89
N ALA A 25 -11.46 -4.46 0.41
CA ALA A 25 -12.43 -5.31 1.10
C ALA A 25 -13.83 -5.10 0.53
N ARG A 26 -14.24 -3.85 0.25
CA ARG A 26 -15.53 -3.56 -0.36
C ARG A 26 -15.67 -4.22 -1.74
N LYS A 27 -14.66 -4.09 -2.61
CA LYS A 27 -14.68 -4.74 -3.93
C LYS A 27 -14.72 -6.26 -3.83
N THR A 28 -13.90 -6.84 -2.95
CA THR A 28 -13.88 -8.29 -2.73
C THR A 28 -15.21 -8.81 -2.17
N SER A 29 -15.87 -8.04 -1.30
CA SER A 29 -17.19 -8.39 -0.76
C SER A 29 -18.30 -8.39 -1.80
N ASP A 30 -18.21 -7.52 -2.82
CA ASP A 30 -19.19 -7.46 -3.90
C ASP A 30 -18.96 -8.53 -4.96
N TYR A 31 -17.70 -8.83 -5.26
CA TYR A 31 -17.31 -9.89 -6.19
C TYR A 31 -15.90 -10.40 -5.88
N ALA A 32 -15.80 -11.68 -5.52
CA ALA A 32 -14.55 -12.33 -5.12
C ALA A 32 -13.74 -12.79 -6.33
N SER A 33 -13.15 -11.85 -7.08
CA SER A 33 -12.25 -12.15 -8.20
C SER A 33 -10.80 -12.36 -7.75
N ARG A 34 -10.00 -13.06 -8.56
CA ARG A 34 -8.54 -13.19 -8.36
C ARG A 34 -7.86 -11.82 -8.33
N ILE A 35 -8.32 -10.89 -9.16
CA ILE A 35 -7.79 -9.52 -9.23
C ILE A 35 -8.12 -8.75 -7.95
N ASN A 36 -9.36 -8.84 -7.44
CA ASN A 36 -9.76 -8.18 -6.20
C ASN A 36 -9.03 -8.78 -5.00
N ARG A 37 -8.83 -10.09 -4.99
CA ARG A 37 -8.04 -10.78 -3.97
C ARG A 37 -6.59 -10.30 -3.95
N LEU A 38 -5.96 -10.12 -5.12
CA LEU A 38 -4.61 -9.54 -5.22
C LEU A 38 -4.55 -8.12 -4.65
N GLN A 39 -5.56 -7.29 -4.94
CA GLN A 39 -5.67 -5.95 -4.35
C GLN A 39 -5.83 -6.02 -2.82
N LEU A 40 -6.66 -6.94 -2.32
CA LEU A 40 -6.88 -7.14 -0.89
C LEU A 40 -5.62 -7.61 -0.18
N GLU A 41 -4.93 -8.62 -0.71
CA GLU A 41 -3.68 -9.14 -0.16
C GLU A 41 -2.61 -8.03 -0.08
N GLY A 42 -2.46 -7.23 -1.14
CA GLY A 42 -1.57 -6.07 -1.14
C GLY A 42 -1.93 -5.04 -0.07
N ALA A 43 -3.22 -4.68 0.05
CA ALA A 43 -3.69 -3.72 1.04
C ALA A 43 -3.52 -4.24 2.49
N VAL A 44 -3.73 -5.54 2.71
CA VAL A 44 -3.52 -6.19 4.01
C VAL A 44 -2.04 -6.13 4.39
N ILE A 45 -1.13 -6.49 3.49
CA ILE A 45 0.31 -6.44 3.75
C ILE A 45 0.74 -5.03 4.14
N VAL A 46 0.36 -4.01 3.34
CA VAL A 46 0.68 -2.60 3.62
C VAL A 46 0.18 -2.17 4.99
N THR A 47 -1.07 -2.52 5.32
CA THR A 47 -1.70 -2.13 6.59
C THR A 47 -1.05 -2.84 7.78
N LEU A 48 -0.74 -4.13 7.66
CA LEU A 48 -0.08 -4.90 8.71
C LEU A 48 1.33 -4.39 8.97
N VAL A 49 2.13 -4.14 7.93
CA VAL A 49 3.49 -3.59 8.07
C VAL A 49 3.44 -2.23 8.77
N MET A 50 2.58 -1.32 8.31
CA MET A 50 2.45 0.01 8.92
C MET A 50 1.96 -0.07 10.38
N SER A 51 0.98 -0.94 10.67
CA SER A 51 0.49 -1.14 12.05
C SER A 51 1.57 -1.73 12.95
N PHE A 52 2.31 -2.72 12.47
CA PHE A 52 3.38 -3.35 13.23
C PHE A 52 4.49 -2.35 13.54
N THR A 53 4.91 -1.57 12.54
CA THR A 53 5.92 -0.53 12.72
C THR A 53 5.45 0.54 13.73
N LEU A 54 4.20 1.01 13.66
CA LEU A 54 3.71 2.06 14.56
C LEU A 54 3.46 1.61 16.00
N PHE A 55 2.89 0.42 16.20
CA PHE A 55 2.44 -0.04 17.53
C PHE A 55 3.42 -0.98 18.23
N PHE A 56 4.16 -1.80 17.48
CA PHE A 56 4.94 -2.90 18.04
C PHE A 56 6.44 -2.65 17.96
N LEU A 57 6.97 -2.07 16.88
CA LEU A 57 8.41 -1.87 16.71
C LEU A 57 9.03 -1.06 17.85
N HIS A 58 8.34 -0.02 18.35
CA HIS A 58 8.83 0.74 19.51
C HIS A 58 8.99 -0.13 20.77
N ARG A 59 8.02 -1.02 21.03
CA ARG A 59 8.06 -1.91 22.19
C ARG A 59 9.14 -2.96 22.04
N VAL A 60 9.29 -3.52 20.85
CA VAL A 60 10.34 -4.48 20.52
C VAL A 60 11.71 -3.84 20.75
N LEU A 61 11.98 -2.67 20.15
CA LEU A 61 13.24 -1.93 20.33
C LEU A 61 13.50 -1.49 21.78
N ALA A 62 12.45 -1.15 22.54
CA ALA A 62 12.58 -0.76 23.95
C ALA A 62 12.92 -1.94 24.88
N ILE A 63 12.37 -3.13 24.60
CA ILE A 63 12.69 -4.37 25.32
C ILE A 63 14.09 -4.87 24.92
N GLU A 64 14.48 -4.68 23.66
CA GLU A 64 15.73 -5.18 23.07
C GLU A 64 16.99 -4.38 23.41
N GLN A 65 16.90 -3.23 24.09
CA GLN A 65 18.09 -2.60 24.67
C GLN A 65 18.85 -3.52 25.65
N VAL A 66 18.21 -4.60 26.11
CA VAL A 66 18.77 -5.61 27.02
C VAL A 66 19.24 -6.88 26.28
N GLY A 67 18.91 -7.08 25.00
CA GLY A 67 19.24 -8.33 24.29
C GLY A 67 19.20 -8.18 22.77
N LYS A 68 20.33 -8.45 22.11
CA LYS A 68 20.50 -8.45 20.66
C LYS A 68 19.76 -9.63 20.02
N THR A 69 18.45 -9.53 19.80
CA THR A 69 17.70 -10.53 19.02
C THR A 69 17.79 -10.25 17.53
N SER A 70 17.85 -11.32 16.73
CA SER A 70 17.95 -11.24 15.26
C SER A 70 16.71 -10.62 14.60
N PHE A 71 15.55 -10.67 15.26
CA PHE A 71 14.27 -10.33 14.66
C PHE A 71 14.13 -8.84 14.31
N ALA A 72 14.35 -7.90 15.23
CA ALA A 72 14.21 -6.48 14.91
C ALA A 72 15.21 -6.02 13.85
N TYR A 73 16.43 -6.57 13.88
CA TYR A 73 17.44 -6.34 12.84
C TYR A 73 16.96 -6.77 11.46
N TRP A 74 16.35 -7.96 11.34
CA TRP A 74 15.79 -8.44 10.09
C TRP A 74 14.53 -7.69 9.68
N TYR A 75 13.67 -7.34 10.64
CA TYR A 75 12.44 -6.59 10.41
C TYR A 75 12.74 -5.19 9.87
N GLU A 76 13.68 -4.46 10.50
CA GLU A 76 14.09 -3.11 10.06
C GLU A 76 14.64 -3.11 8.62
N ARG A 77 15.36 -4.18 8.22
CA ARG A 77 15.82 -4.36 6.84
C ARG A 77 14.72 -4.82 5.88
N GLY A 78 13.77 -5.61 6.36
CA GLY A 78 12.75 -6.27 5.55
C GLY A 78 11.46 -5.46 5.37
N GLU A 79 11.16 -4.50 6.26
CA GLU A 79 9.88 -3.79 6.28
C GLU A 79 9.63 -2.99 5.00
N TYR A 80 10.65 -2.30 4.46
CA TYR A 80 10.52 -1.56 3.20
C TYR A 80 10.25 -2.50 2.03
N GLY A 81 10.88 -3.68 2.04
CA GLY A 81 10.64 -4.72 1.04
C GLY A 81 9.21 -5.27 1.13
N LEU A 82 8.74 -5.61 2.33
CA LEU A 82 7.37 -6.08 2.57
C LEU A 82 6.33 -5.02 2.19
N PHE A 83 6.57 -3.76 2.55
CA PHE A 83 5.69 -2.65 2.18
C PHE A 83 5.65 -2.48 0.65
N ALA A 84 6.81 -2.51 -0.01
CA ALA A 84 6.90 -2.43 -1.48
C ALA A 84 6.16 -3.59 -2.15
N VAL A 85 6.32 -4.84 -1.66
CA VAL A 85 5.57 -6.00 -2.16
C VAL A 85 4.07 -5.77 -2.04
N GLY A 86 3.59 -5.26 -0.90
CA GLY A 86 2.17 -4.95 -0.71
C GLY A 86 1.66 -3.91 -1.71
N ILE A 87 2.42 -2.83 -1.93
CA ILE A 87 2.08 -1.80 -2.94
C ILE A 87 2.10 -2.37 -4.36
N ILE A 88 3.08 -3.21 -4.70
CA ILE A 88 3.18 -3.86 -6.02
C ILE A 88 1.98 -4.76 -6.27
N LEU A 89 1.62 -5.63 -5.31
CA LEU A 89 0.47 -6.52 -5.44
C LEU A 89 -0.83 -5.73 -5.61
N PHE A 90 -1.02 -4.72 -4.77
CA PHE A 90 -2.18 -3.84 -4.83
C PHE A 90 -2.30 -3.18 -6.20
N ALA A 91 -1.21 -2.55 -6.64
CA ALA A 91 -1.23 -1.78 -7.86
C ALA A 91 -1.29 -2.66 -9.10
N LEU A 92 -0.62 -3.81 -9.11
CA LEU A 92 -0.78 -4.80 -10.16
C LEU A 92 -2.25 -5.17 -10.31
N GLY A 93 -2.94 -5.49 -9.21
CA GLY A 93 -4.38 -5.73 -9.22
C GLY A 93 -5.17 -4.54 -9.77
N PHE A 94 -4.82 -3.32 -9.39
CA PHE A 94 -5.47 -2.10 -9.87
C PHE A 94 -5.29 -1.83 -11.37
N PHE A 95 -4.09 -2.05 -11.91
CA PHE A 95 -3.81 -1.92 -13.34
C PHE A 95 -4.42 -3.06 -14.16
N LEU A 96 -4.44 -4.29 -13.62
CA LEU A 96 -5.07 -5.45 -14.27
C LEU A 96 -6.58 -5.28 -14.39
N GLU A 97 -7.23 -4.76 -13.35
CA GLU A 97 -8.66 -4.42 -13.36
C GLU A 97 -9.01 -3.44 -14.50
N ARG A 98 -8.06 -2.58 -14.88
CA ARG A 98 -8.31 -1.42 -15.75
C ARG A 98 -7.57 -1.49 -17.10
N ARG A 99 -7.23 -2.70 -17.55
CA ARG A 99 -6.67 -2.91 -18.89
C ARG A 99 -7.65 -2.41 -19.97
N PRO A 100 -7.16 -1.76 -21.05
CA PRO A 100 -8.02 -1.35 -22.16
C PRO A 100 -8.64 -2.57 -22.83
N ARG A 101 -9.97 -2.57 -22.99
CA ARG A 101 -10.75 -3.66 -23.59
C ARG A 101 -11.70 -3.12 -24.66
N PRO A 102 -12.03 -3.91 -25.70
CA PRO A 102 -13.08 -3.53 -26.64
C PRO A 102 -14.41 -3.40 -25.90
N GLY A 103 -15.15 -2.30 -26.14
CA GLY A 103 -16.46 -2.03 -25.52
C GLY A 103 -16.45 -1.38 -24.13
N LEU A 104 -15.29 -1.24 -23.47
CA LEU A 104 -15.16 -0.48 -22.22
C LEU A 104 -14.50 0.88 -22.46
N GLU A 105 -14.94 1.90 -21.73
CA GLU A 105 -14.33 3.23 -21.83
C GLU A 105 -12.85 3.17 -21.45
N ARG A 106 -11.99 3.64 -22.36
CA ARG A 106 -10.54 3.62 -22.14
C ARG A 106 -10.19 4.46 -20.94
N TRP A 107 -9.12 4.04 -20.25
CA TRP A 107 -8.67 4.76 -19.08
C TRP A 107 -8.30 6.21 -19.43
N PRO A 108 -8.80 7.22 -18.69
CA PRO A 108 -8.43 8.59 -18.97
C PRO A 108 -6.91 8.71 -18.83
N LEU A 109 -6.25 9.13 -19.92
CA LEU A 109 -4.80 9.12 -20.07
C LEU A 109 -4.09 9.75 -18.86
N LYS A 110 -4.64 10.86 -18.36
CA LYS A 110 -4.13 11.56 -17.17
C LYS A 110 -4.10 10.67 -15.94
N ALA A 111 -5.17 9.92 -15.65
CA ALA A 111 -5.22 9.03 -14.49
C ALA A 111 -4.22 7.87 -14.62
N ARG A 112 -4.05 7.34 -15.84
CA ARG A 112 -3.06 6.30 -16.15
C ARG A 112 -1.63 6.77 -15.92
N LEU A 113 -1.28 7.92 -16.47
CA LEU A 113 0.06 8.49 -16.34
C LEU A 113 0.34 8.92 -14.89
N LEU A 114 -0.62 9.52 -14.20
CA LEU A 114 -0.46 9.92 -12.81
C LEU A 114 -0.26 8.72 -11.88
N SER A 115 -1.08 7.67 -12.01
CA SER A 115 -0.93 6.46 -11.17
C SER A 115 0.34 5.68 -11.51
N GLY A 116 0.67 5.53 -12.80
CA GLY A 116 1.89 4.87 -13.24
C GLY A 116 3.16 5.63 -12.83
N GLY A 117 3.18 6.95 -13.03
CA GLY A 117 4.28 7.83 -12.64
C GLY A 117 4.45 7.91 -11.13
N TRP A 118 3.35 8.00 -10.39
CA TRP A 118 3.38 7.94 -8.93
C TRP A 118 3.97 6.62 -8.44
N MET A 119 3.53 5.48 -8.98
CA MET A 119 4.06 4.18 -8.58
C MET A 119 5.53 3.98 -8.96
N GLY A 120 5.92 4.41 -10.17
CA GLY A 120 7.31 4.39 -10.60
C GLY A 120 8.21 5.25 -9.71
N GLY A 121 7.76 6.46 -9.37
CA GLY A 121 8.45 7.34 -8.43
C GLY A 121 8.56 6.73 -7.04
N TRP A 122 7.52 6.06 -6.56
CA TRP A 122 7.52 5.39 -5.26
C TRP A 122 8.48 4.20 -5.22
N LEU A 123 8.52 3.37 -6.27
CA LEU A 123 9.47 2.26 -6.37
C LEU A 123 10.92 2.74 -6.42
N LEU A 124 11.20 3.83 -7.17
CA LEU A 124 12.52 4.45 -7.19
C LEU A 124 12.90 5.01 -5.82
N PHE A 125 11.96 5.65 -5.12
CA PHE A 125 12.17 6.15 -3.76
C PHE A 125 12.43 5.00 -2.78
N ALA A 126 11.67 3.90 -2.84
CA ALA A 126 11.86 2.73 -2.00
C ALA A 126 13.22 2.06 -2.26
N ALA A 127 13.63 1.93 -3.53
CA ALA A 127 14.96 1.43 -3.88
C ALA A 127 16.07 2.35 -3.34
N PHE A 128 15.93 3.67 -3.51
CA PHE A 128 16.86 4.65 -2.97
C PHE A 128 16.95 4.59 -1.43
N ALA A 129 15.80 4.51 -0.75
CA ALA A 129 15.73 4.42 0.71
C ALA A 129 16.32 3.11 1.24
N SER A 130 16.08 1.98 0.55
CA SER A 130 16.66 0.68 0.93
C SER A 130 18.20 0.65 0.86
N GLY A 131 18.79 1.50 0.02
CA GLY A 131 20.24 1.59 -0.16
C GLY A 131 20.96 2.53 0.81
N ARG A 132 20.24 3.38 1.56
CA ARG A 132 20.86 4.30 2.55
C ARG A 132 20.36 4.01 3.95
N GLN A 133 21.30 3.69 4.85
CA GLN A 133 21.04 3.62 6.28
C GLN A 133 21.32 4.98 6.91
N TYR A 134 20.30 5.82 7.08
CA TYR A 134 20.48 7.03 7.86
C TYR A 134 20.08 6.82 9.32
N ALA A 135 20.75 7.51 10.25
CA ALA A 135 20.50 7.39 11.69
C ALA A 135 19.04 7.71 12.11
N TRP A 136 18.32 8.53 11.33
CA TRP A 136 16.91 8.84 11.55
C TRP A 136 15.92 7.80 10.99
N ASP A 137 16.39 6.78 10.25
CA ASP A 137 15.55 5.64 9.82
C ASP A 137 15.35 4.60 10.94
N MET A 138 16.21 4.62 11.97
CA MET A 138 16.07 3.77 13.18
C MET A 138 14.95 4.24 14.10
N ALA A 139 14.46 5.48 13.94
CA ALA A 139 13.32 5.95 14.68
C ALA A 139 12.06 5.31 14.10
N VAL A 140 11.17 4.81 14.96
CA VAL A 140 9.83 4.29 14.60
C VAL A 140 9.06 5.28 13.72
N TRP A 141 9.35 6.56 13.87
CA TRP A 141 8.76 7.71 13.21
C TRP A 141 9.64 8.31 12.11
N SER A 142 10.35 7.46 11.35
CA SER A 142 11.25 7.98 10.31
C SER A 142 10.46 8.87 9.33
N PRO A 143 10.96 10.06 8.99
CA PRO A 143 10.31 10.95 8.03
C PRO A 143 9.99 10.25 6.71
N THR A 144 10.85 9.31 6.31
CA THR A 144 10.72 8.46 5.13
C THR A 144 9.45 7.62 5.17
N ARG A 145 9.15 6.91 6.26
CA ARG A 145 7.92 6.11 6.42
C ARG A 145 6.67 6.99 6.35
N THR A 146 6.67 8.10 7.09
CA THR A 146 5.52 9.02 7.07
C THR A 146 5.31 9.62 5.69
N ALA A 147 6.35 10.15 5.05
CA ALA A 147 6.22 10.74 3.71
C ALA A 147 5.75 9.71 2.68
N ALA A 148 6.26 8.49 2.76
CA ALA A 148 5.89 7.40 1.86
C ALA A 148 4.40 7.03 2.00
N ALA A 149 3.88 6.93 3.23
CA ALA A 149 2.47 6.69 3.50
C ALA A 149 1.58 7.91 3.14
N TRP A 150 2.01 9.14 3.41
CA TRP A 150 1.23 10.32 3.03
C TRP A 150 1.17 10.52 1.51
N SER A 151 2.18 10.07 0.77
CA SER A 151 2.19 10.16 -0.70
C SER A 151 1.08 9.33 -1.38
N ILE A 152 0.57 8.25 -0.75
CA ILE A 152 -0.57 7.47 -1.26
C ILE A 152 -1.92 8.06 -0.90
N LEU A 153 -2.01 9.04 0.02
CA LEU A 153 -3.30 9.42 0.62
C LEU A 153 -4.35 9.85 -0.41
N PHE A 154 -3.96 10.72 -1.34
CA PHE A 154 -4.88 11.20 -2.36
C PHE A 154 -5.39 10.06 -3.26
N PHE A 155 -4.50 9.14 -3.62
CA PHE A 155 -4.86 7.94 -4.38
C PHE A 155 -5.80 7.03 -3.58
N ALA A 156 -5.49 6.78 -2.30
CA ALA A 156 -6.29 5.93 -1.41
C ALA A 156 -7.72 6.47 -1.22
N ILE A 157 -7.87 7.79 -1.05
CA ILE A 157 -9.18 8.46 -0.95
C ILE A 157 -10.00 8.23 -2.23
N ILE A 158 -9.42 8.51 -3.40
CA ILE A 158 -10.12 8.36 -4.69
C ILE A 158 -10.47 6.89 -4.95
N TYR A 159 -9.54 5.98 -4.67
CA TYR A 159 -9.74 4.55 -4.84
C TYR A 159 -10.87 4.06 -3.93
N CYS A 160 -10.84 4.39 -2.64
CA CYS A 160 -11.87 4.01 -1.67
C CYS A 160 -13.24 4.57 -2.10
N HIS A 161 -13.33 5.87 -2.39
CA HIS A 161 -14.58 6.47 -2.87
C HIS A 161 -15.15 5.73 -4.10
N ARG A 162 -14.30 5.40 -5.08
CA ARG A 162 -14.73 4.64 -6.27
C ARG A 162 -15.18 3.22 -5.93
N ALA A 163 -14.48 2.52 -5.03
CA ALA A 163 -14.85 1.19 -4.59
C ALA A 163 -16.24 1.15 -3.94
N PHE A 164 -16.62 2.21 -3.22
CA PHE A 164 -17.96 2.33 -2.63
C PHE A 164 -19.02 2.80 -3.63
N ALA A 165 -18.68 3.75 -4.51
CA ALA A 165 -19.62 4.28 -5.50
C ALA A 165 -19.91 3.30 -6.65
N ARG A 166 -18.95 2.44 -7.01
CA ARG A 166 -19.02 1.51 -8.15
C ARG A 166 -18.35 0.17 -7.81
N PRO A 167 -18.93 -0.62 -6.90
CA PRO A 167 -18.31 -1.88 -6.44
C PRO A 167 -18.20 -2.94 -7.55
N GLY A 168 -19.10 -2.92 -8.54
CA GLY A 168 -19.14 -3.89 -9.64
C GLY A 168 -18.18 -3.65 -10.81
N GLU A 169 -17.33 -2.60 -10.78
CA GLU A 169 -16.33 -2.34 -11.84
C GLU A 169 -15.43 -3.58 -12.09
N SER A 170 -15.12 -4.34 -11.04
CA SER A 170 -14.25 -5.52 -11.11
C SER A 170 -14.89 -6.74 -11.78
N ARG A 171 -16.23 -6.82 -11.88
CA ARG A 171 -16.92 -7.98 -12.48
C ARG A 171 -16.62 -8.10 -13.98
N HIS A 172 -16.55 -6.96 -14.66
CA HIS A 172 -16.22 -6.87 -16.08
C HIS A 172 -14.76 -7.25 -16.37
N ALA A 173 -13.90 -7.28 -15.33
CA ALA A 173 -12.48 -7.56 -15.49
C ALA A 173 -12.16 -9.07 -15.55
N GLU A 174 -12.96 -9.94 -14.93
CA GLU A 174 -12.65 -11.38 -14.82
C GLU A 174 -13.43 -12.28 -15.77
N GLY A 175 -14.65 -11.89 -16.20
CA GLY A 175 -15.48 -12.70 -17.10
C GLY A 175 -14.82 -13.07 -18.45
N ASP A 176 -13.76 -12.38 -18.83
CA ASP A 176 -13.03 -12.57 -20.09
C ASP A 176 -11.65 -13.24 -19.91
N LEU A 177 -11.21 -13.54 -18.68
CA LEU A 177 -10.06 -14.43 -18.44
C LEU A 177 -10.45 -15.92 -18.61
N ILE A 178 -11.73 -16.21 -18.43
CA ILE A 178 -12.32 -17.54 -18.55
C ILE A 178 -12.78 -17.80 -20.01
N GLY A 179 -13.11 -16.74 -20.76
CA GLY A 179 -13.52 -16.84 -22.18
C GLY A 179 -12.40 -17.05 -23.21
N ILE A 180 -11.15 -17.27 -22.78
CA ILE A 180 -10.01 -17.59 -23.67
C ILE A 180 -9.75 -19.11 -23.68
N GLU A 181 -10.55 -19.91 -22.97
CA GLU A 181 -10.43 -21.38 -22.90
C GLU A 181 -11.46 -22.15 -23.76
N GLU A 182 -12.21 -21.50 -24.66
CA GLU A 182 -13.10 -22.20 -25.62
C GLU A 182 -12.77 -21.89 -27.09
#